data_AF-A0A411DWK8-F1
#
_entry.id   AF-A0A411DWK8-F1
#
_cell.length_a   1.000
_cell.length_b   1.000
_cell.length_c   1.000
_cell.angle_alpha   90.00
_cell.angle_beta   90.00
_cell.angle_gamma   90.00
#
_symmetry.space_group_name_H-M   'P 1'
#
loop_
_entity.id
_entity.type
_entity.pdbx_description
1 polymer ?
#
loop_
_entity_poly.entity_id
_entity_poly.type
_entity_poly.pdbx_seq_one_letter_code
_entity_poly.pdbx_strand_id
1 'polypeptide(L)'
;MFECVVSGIIDENPSLRSKKVLFTGALCGLLFFLGIPCVTRSGAYILKLIDNYAASFSLMFLCLLECVVISWIYGDERFSRDVEMMVGHRPHKWFRLCWRYITPGSVVFILVLSMVHYEPLTYDGRYSYPDWSKALGWIIASLSIIPVPICAFFVVLSKRGSL
;
A
#
# COMPACT_ATOMS: atom_id res chain seq x y z
N MET A 1 11.64 -0.44 5.23
CA MET A 1 10.37 0.31 5.16
C MET A 1 10.54 1.79 5.42
N PHE A 2 11.09 2.21 6.58
CA PHE A 2 11.34 3.64 6.84
C PHE A 2 12.18 4.33 5.76
N GLU A 3 13.25 3.66 5.30
CA GLU A 3 14.07 4.16 4.19
C GLU A 3 13.27 4.33 2.90
N CYS A 4 12.33 3.42 2.58
CA CYS A 4 11.49 3.53 1.38
C CYS A 4 10.61 4.78 1.43
N VAL A 5 10.06 5.12 2.60
CA VAL A 5 9.27 6.35 2.81
C VAL A 5 10.15 7.59 2.64
N VAL A 6 11.33 7.60 3.28
CA VAL A 6 12.26 8.74 3.19
C VAL A 6 12.75 8.94 1.77
N SER A 7 13.17 7.87 1.10
CA SER A 7 13.62 7.93 -0.30
C SER A 7 12.51 8.37 -1.23
N GLY A 8 11.29 7.81 -1.10
CA GLY A 8 10.15 8.22 -1.92
C GLY A 8 9.81 9.71 -1.80
N ILE A 9 9.86 10.28 -0.59
CA ILE A 9 9.60 11.72 -0.39
C ILE A 9 10.74 12.59 -0.92
N ILE A 10 11.98 12.14 -0.81
CA ILE A 10 13.16 12.87 -1.32
C ILE A 10 13.20 12.85 -2.85
N ASP A 11 12.80 11.75 -3.47
CA ASP A 11 12.74 11.62 -4.94
C ASP A 11 11.68 12.54 -5.54
N GLU A 12 10.54 12.75 -4.86
CA GLU A 12 9.50 13.69 -5.29
C GLU A 12 9.93 15.16 -5.11
N ASN A 13 10.69 15.48 -4.05
CA ASN A 13 11.14 16.85 -3.80
C ASN A 13 12.68 16.96 -3.69
N PRO A 14 13.39 17.23 -4.79
CA PRO A 14 14.85 17.24 -4.83
C PRO A 14 15.47 18.32 -3.92
N SER A 15 14.71 19.36 -3.53
CA SER A 15 15.18 20.39 -2.58
C SER A 15 15.43 19.83 -1.17
N LEU A 16 14.68 18.81 -0.75
CA LEU A 16 14.81 18.14 0.56
C LEU A 16 16.08 17.29 0.67
N ARG A 17 16.72 16.95 -0.46
CA ARG A 17 17.97 16.17 -0.48
C ARG A 17 19.09 16.84 0.33
N SER A 18 19.15 18.17 0.29
CA SER A 18 20.12 18.98 1.06
C SER A 18 19.86 18.96 2.58
N LYS A 19 18.61 18.74 2.99
CA LYS A 19 18.17 18.75 4.39
C LYS A 19 17.73 17.36 4.88
N LYS A 20 18.25 16.29 4.26
CA LYS A 20 17.85 14.90 4.54
C LYS A 20 17.90 14.56 6.02
N VAL A 21 18.94 14.97 6.73
CA VAL A 21 19.12 14.66 8.17
C VAL A 21 18.02 15.33 9.01
N LEU A 22 17.73 16.61 8.75
CA LEU A 22 16.69 17.35 9.48
C LEU A 22 15.30 16.75 9.22
N PHE A 23 15.00 16.43 7.95
CA PHE A 23 13.74 15.79 7.57
C PHE A 23 13.57 14.41 8.23
N THR A 24 14.62 13.59 8.22
CA THR A 24 14.61 12.25 8.82
C THR A 24 14.40 12.35 10.34
N GLY A 25 15.06 13.30 11.01
CA GLY A 25 14.86 13.56 12.44
C GLY A 25 13.43 13.99 12.77
N ALA A 26 12.85 14.90 11.96
CA ALA A 26 11.47 15.32 12.12
C ALA A 26 10.47 14.17 11.91
N LEU A 27 10.68 13.34 10.89
CA LEU A 27 9.83 12.17 10.63
C LEU A 27 9.94 11.13 11.76
N CYS A 28 11.15 10.88 12.27
CA CYS A 28 11.35 10.00 13.42
C CYS A 28 10.64 10.52 14.67
N GLY A 29 10.73 11.83 14.94
CA GLY A 29 10.00 12.48 16.02
C GLY A 29 8.48 12.31 15.89
N LEU A 30 7.93 12.56 14.69
CA LEU A 30 6.50 12.35 14.41
C LEU A 30 6.07 10.90 14.64
N LEU A 31 6.85 9.93 14.13
CA LEU A 31 6.57 8.50 14.32
C LEU A 31 6.64 8.10 15.80
N PHE A 32 7.55 8.69 16.58
CA PHE A 32 7.61 8.47 18.01
C PHE A 32 6.32 8.92 18.70
N PHE A 33 5.83 10.13 18.42
CA PHE A 33 4.56 10.61 18.99
C PHE A 33 3.35 9.76 18.57
N LEU A 34 3.29 9.34 17.29
CA LEU A 34 2.24 8.45 16.80
C LEU A 34 2.32 7.03 17.39
N GLY A 35 3.51 6.60 17.85
CA GLY A 35 3.72 5.31 18.49
C GLY A 35 3.34 5.25 19.97
N ILE A 36 3.26 6.39 20.68
CA ILE A 36 2.94 6.44 22.12
C ILE A 36 1.64 5.70 22.47
N PRO A 37 0.51 5.86 21.74
CA PRO A 37 -0.73 5.15 22.04
C PRO A 37 -0.58 3.62 22.01
N CYS A 38 0.30 3.09 21.14
CA CYS A 38 0.52 1.66 20.97
C CYS A 38 1.31 1.00 22.12
N VAL A 39 2.03 1.78 22.93
CA VAL A 39 2.85 1.28 24.05
C VAL A 39 2.10 1.32 25.40
N THR A 40 0.90 1.89 25.42
CA THR A 40 0.07 1.94 26.64
C THR A 40 -0.47 0.55 27.04
N ARG A 41 -1.04 0.40 28.24
CA ARG A 41 -1.63 -0.87 28.72
C ARG A 41 -2.73 -1.43 27.80
N SER A 42 -3.41 -0.55 27.06
CA SER A 42 -4.42 -0.91 26.05
C SER A 42 -3.86 -0.96 24.62
N GLY A 43 -2.56 -0.78 24.44
CA GLY A 43 -1.89 -0.66 23.16
C GLY A 43 -2.02 -1.90 22.28
N ALA A 44 -2.07 -3.10 22.86
CA ALA A 44 -2.26 -4.36 22.13
C ALA A 44 -3.58 -4.39 21.34
N TYR A 45 -4.66 -3.79 21.88
CA TYR A 45 -5.95 -3.69 21.19
C TYR A 45 -5.88 -2.77 19.97
N ILE A 46 -5.18 -1.64 20.12
CA ILE A 46 -4.97 -0.64 19.07
C ILE A 46 -4.06 -1.23 17.99
N LEU A 47 -2.98 -1.91 18.38
CA LEU A 47 -2.05 -2.54 17.47
C LEU A 47 -2.74 -3.63 16.64
N LYS A 48 -3.55 -4.49 17.26
CA LYS A 48 -4.32 -5.51 16.55
C LYS A 48 -5.35 -4.92 15.57
N LEU A 49 -5.98 -3.80 15.94
CA LEU A 49 -6.91 -3.09 15.07
C LEU A 49 -6.17 -2.50 13.85
N ILE A 50 -5.06 -1.80 14.07
CA ILE A 50 -4.25 -1.20 13.00
C ILE A 50 -3.71 -2.28 12.08
N ASP A 51 -3.15 -3.35 12.62
CA ASP A 51 -2.55 -4.44 11.85
C ASP A 51 -3.58 -5.10 10.92
N ASN A 52 -4.77 -5.41 11.44
CA ASN A 52 -5.82 -6.05 10.64
C ASN A 52 -6.35 -5.12 9.53
N TYR A 53 -6.60 -3.84 9.82
CA TYR A 53 -7.16 -2.92 8.82
C TYR A 53 -6.11 -2.40 7.83
N ALA A 54 -4.89 -2.08 8.29
CA ALA A 54 -3.85 -1.51 7.44
C ALA A 54 -3.11 -2.59 6.63
N ALA A 55 -2.66 -3.67 7.26
CA ALA A 55 -1.81 -4.66 6.60
C ALA A 55 -2.61 -5.72 5.82
N SER A 56 -3.85 -6.03 6.21
CA SER A 56 -4.66 -7.01 5.47
C SER A 56 -5.50 -6.35 4.38
N PHE A 57 -6.40 -5.41 4.72
CA PHE A 57 -7.33 -4.86 3.73
C PHE A 57 -6.67 -3.86 2.78
N SER A 58 -5.99 -2.84 3.30
CA SER A 58 -5.43 -1.78 2.46
C SER A 58 -4.27 -2.26 1.60
N LEU A 59 -3.32 -2.98 2.19
CA LEU A 59 -2.16 -3.48 1.45
C LEU A 59 -2.58 -4.46 0.36
N MET A 60 -3.51 -5.37 0.64
CA MET A 60 -3.96 -6.34 -0.38
C MET A 60 -4.71 -5.66 -1.52
N PHE A 61 -5.52 -4.65 -1.22
CA PHE A 61 -6.18 -3.86 -2.27
C PHE A 61 -5.16 -3.06 -3.10
N LEU A 62 -4.16 -2.45 -2.47
CA LEU A 62 -3.07 -1.75 -3.17
C LEU A 62 -2.26 -2.70 -4.05
N CYS A 63 -1.88 -3.87 -3.55
CA CYS A 63 -1.18 -4.89 -4.33
C CYS A 63 -2.00 -5.36 -5.53
N LEU A 64 -3.33 -5.53 -5.36
CA LEU A 64 -4.21 -5.87 -6.47
C LEU A 64 -4.17 -4.78 -7.55
N LEU A 65 -4.32 -3.51 -7.16
CA LEU A 65 -4.27 -2.38 -8.08
C LEU A 65 -2.91 -2.29 -8.80
N GLU A 66 -1.80 -2.43 -8.07
CA GLU A 66 -0.45 -2.43 -8.66
C GLU A 66 -0.28 -3.57 -9.67
N CYS A 67 -0.72 -4.79 -9.33
CA CYS A 67 -0.66 -5.93 -10.24
C CYS A 67 -1.51 -5.68 -11.50
N VAL A 68 -2.73 -5.15 -11.35
CA VAL A 68 -3.63 -4.79 -12.47
C VAL A 68 -2.98 -3.73 -13.37
N VAL A 69 -2.40 -2.69 -12.77
CA VAL A 69 -1.75 -1.59 -13.48
C VAL A 69 -0.56 -2.12 -14.29
N ILE A 70 0.31 -2.94 -13.70
CA ILE A 70 1.49 -3.46 -14.38
C ILE A 70 1.11 -4.47 -15.47
N SER A 71 0.20 -5.40 -15.18
CA SER A 71 -0.12 -6.50 -16.11
C SER A 71 -1.00 -6.08 -17.29
N TRP A 72 -2.03 -5.26 -17.04
CA TRP A 72 -3.05 -4.91 -18.06
C TRP A 72 -2.96 -3.49 -18.58
N ILE A 73 -2.68 -2.48 -17.74
CA ILE A 73 -2.63 -1.07 -18.17
C ILE A 73 -1.29 -0.75 -18.83
N TYR A 74 -0.18 -1.07 -18.16
CA TYR A 74 1.16 -0.88 -18.69
C TYR A 74 1.46 -1.90 -19.82
N GLY A 75 1.01 -3.13 -19.62
CA GLY A 75 1.11 -4.22 -20.58
C GLY A 75 2.37 -5.06 -20.38
N ASP A 76 2.16 -6.38 -20.34
CA ASP A 76 3.19 -7.40 -20.14
C ASP A 76 4.36 -7.33 -21.15
N GLU A 77 4.09 -6.91 -22.39
CA GLU A 77 5.12 -6.75 -23.41
C GLU A 77 6.05 -5.57 -23.18
N ARG A 78 5.49 -4.43 -22.74
CA ARG A 78 6.29 -3.23 -22.41
C ARG A 78 7.17 -3.52 -21.21
N PHE A 79 6.59 -4.14 -20.17
CA PHE A 79 7.33 -4.55 -18.99
C PHE A 79 8.45 -5.54 -19.33
N SER A 80 8.18 -6.55 -20.18
CA SER A 80 9.20 -7.49 -20.63
C SER A 80 10.35 -6.82 -21.41
N ARG A 81 10.05 -5.76 -22.17
CA ARG A 81 11.06 -5.00 -22.91
C ARG A 81 11.91 -4.13 -21.97
N ASP A 82 11.30 -3.54 -20.95
CA ASP A 82 12.05 -2.75 -19.96
C ASP A 82 13.00 -3.64 -19.15
N VAL A 83 12.55 -4.84 -18.79
CA VAL A 83 13.41 -5.86 -18.15
C VAL A 83 14.55 -6.29 -19.08
N GLU A 84 14.27 -6.48 -20.37
CA GLU A 84 15.31 -6.77 -21.38
C GLU A 84 16.34 -5.64 -21.48
N MET A 85 15.92 -4.37 -21.41
CA MET A 85 16.83 -3.22 -21.42
C MET A 85 17.69 -3.13 -20.16
N MET A 86 17.18 -3.56 -18.99
CA MET A 86 17.93 -3.54 -17.73
C MET A 86 18.91 -4.70 -17.58
N VAL A 87 18.52 -5.91 -18.01
CA VAL A 87 19.27 -7.15 -17.80
C VAL A 87 20.04 -7.60 -19.05
N GLY A 88 19.71 -7.03 -20.22
CA GLY A 88 20.31 -7.36 -21.51
C GLY A 88 19.74 -8.61 -22.18
N HIS A 89 18.79 -9.31 -21.55
CA HIS A 89 18.17 -10.53 -22.07
C HIS A 89 16.67 -10.55 -21.83
N ARG A 90 15.90 -11.10 -22.77
CA ARG A 90 14.43 -11.23 -22.62
C ARG A 90 14.06 -12.23 -21.53
N PRO A 91 13.15 -11.88 -20.61
CA PRO A 91 12.62 -12.84 -19.65
C PRO A 91 11.84 -13.94 -20.38
N HIS A 92 11.95 -15.17 -19.88
CA HIS A 92 11.28 -16.33 -20.47
C HIS A 92 9.75 -16.16 -20.45
N LYS A 93 9.03 -16.71 -21.44
CA LYS A 93 7.56 -16.61 -21.57
C LYS A 93 6.80 -17.08 -20.31
N TRP A 94 7.38 -18.00 -19.54
CA TRP A 94 6.87 -18.45 -18.24
C TRP A 94 6.72 -17.29 -17.25
N PHE A 95 7.72 -16.42 -17.13
CA PHE A 95 7.66 -15.25 -16.25
C PHE A 95 6.58 -14.26 -16.68
N ARG A 96 6.42 -14.07 -18.01
CA ARG A 96 5.36 -13.23 -18.57
C ARG A 96 3.96 -13.76 -18.21
N LEU A 97 3.76 -15.09 -18.30
CA LEU A 97 2.51 -15.73 -17.88
C LEU A 97 2.27 -15.56 -16.37
N CYS A 98 3.33 -15.71 -15.56
CA CYS A 98 3.25 -15.51 -14.11
C CYS A 98 2.75 -14.11 -13.77
N TRP A 99 3.36 -13.07 -14.34
CA TRP A 99 2.99 -11.67 -14.05
C TRP A 99 1.59 -11.31 -14.52
N ARG A 100 1.13 -11.89 -15.62
CA ARG A 100 -0.18 -11.55 -16.21
C ARG A 100 -1.35 -12.29 -15.55
N TYR A 101 -1.18 -13.53 -15.13
CA TYR A 101 -2.29 -14.36 -14.65
C TYR A 101 -2.08 -14.92 -13.26
N ILE A 102 -0.89 -15.44 -12.96
CA ILE A 102 -0.64 -16.13 -11.68
C ILE A 102 -0.59 -15.13 -10.53
N THR A 103 0.16 -14.04 -10.68
CA THR A 103 0.30 -13.01 -9.64
C THR A 103 -1.03 -12.31 -9.32
N PRO A 104 -1.77 -11.75 -10.29
CA PRO A 104 -3.08 -11.15 -9.97
C PRO A 104 -4.07 -12.21 -9.48
N GLY A 105 -4.03 -13.43 -10.04
CA GLY A 105 -4.89 -14.53 -9.61
C GLY A 105 -4.64 -14.96 -8.16
N SER A 106 -3.38 -15.03 -7.72
CA SER A 106 -3.05 -15.38 -6.33
C SER A 106 -3.45 -14.29 -5.36
N VAL A 107 -3.28 -13.01 -5.72
CA VAL A 107 -3.72 -11.87 -4.89
C VAL A 107 -5.25 -11.87 -4.73
N VAL A 108 -5.99 -12.09 -5.82
CA VAL A 108 -7.46 -12.22 -5.76
C VAL A 108 -7.87 -13.42 -4.91
N PHE A 109 -7.19 -14.56 -5.06
CA PHE A 109 -7.48 -15.76 -4.28
C PHE A 109 -7.28 -15.53 -2.78
N ILE A 110 -6.16 -14.92 -2.38
CA ILE A 110 -5.91 -14.58 -0.97
C ILE A 110 -6.95 -13.58 -0.46
N LEU A 111 -7.32 -12.57 -1.27
CA LEU A 111 -8.35 -11.59 -0.90
C LEU A 111 -9.71 -12.26 -0.66
N VAL A 112 -10.11 -13.21 -1.50
CA VAL A 112 -11.37 -13.97 -1.32
C VAL A 112 -11.30 -14.81 -0.04
N LEU A 113 -10.19 -15.50 0.22
CA LEU A 113 -10.02 -16.25 1.47
C LEU A 113 -10.10 -15.33 2.70
N SER A 114 -9.48 -14.16 2.65
CA SER A 114 -9.55 -13.17 3.72
C SER A 114 -10.97 -12.64 3.95
N MET A 115 -11.78 -12.52 2.90
CA MET A 115 -13.20 -12.14 3.02
C MET A 115 -14.05 -13.27 3.61
N VAL A 116 -13.81 -14.52 3.19
CA VAL A 116 -14.55 -15.69 3.69
C VAL A 116 -14.24 -15.96 5.16
N HIS A 117 -13.00 -15.77 5.57
CA HIS A 117 -12.55 -15.90 6.96
C HIS A 117 -12.66 -14.59 7.76
N TYR A 118 -13.45 -13.62 7.28
CA TYR A 118 -13.65 -12.37 8.01
C TYR A 118 -14.55 -12.59 9.23
N GLU A 119 -13.96 -12.96 10.35
CA GLU A 119 -14.63 -12.86 11.65
C GLU A 119 -14.64 -11.38 12.09
N PRO A 120 -15.77 -10.86 12.61
CA PRO A 120 -15.79 -9.54 13.21
C PRO A 120 -14.75 -9.52 14.32
N LEU A 121 -13.78 -8.60 14.25
CA LEU A 121 -12.70 -8.50 15.23
C LEU A 121 -13.29 -8.53 16.65
N THR A 122 -13.19 -9.68 17.31
CA THR A 122 -13.44 -9.83 18.73
C THR A 122 -12.11 -10.10 19.39
N TYR A 123 -11.74 -9.26 20.36
CA TYR A 123 -10.57 -9.55 21.17
C TYR A 123 -10.98 -10.64 22.17
N ASP A 124 -10.39 -11.83 22.02
CA ASP A 124 -10.47 -12.93 22.99
C ASP A 124 -11.90 -13.42 23.31
N GLY A 125 -12.81 -13.35 22.33
CA GLY A 125 -14.21 -13.82 22.45
C GLY A 125 -15.09 -13.08 23.47
N ARG A 126 -14.55 -12.05 24.16
CA ARG A 126 -15.23 -11.32 25.23
C ARG A 126 -15.32 -9.81 25.01
N TYR A 127 -14.49 -9.24 24.14
CA TYR A 127 -14.50 -7.80 23.85
C TYR A 127 -14.95 -7.54 22.41
N SER A 128 -16.19 -7.06 22.26
CA SER A 128 -16.70 -6.54 21.00
C SER A 128 -16.11 -5.14 20.78
N TYR A 129 -15.39 -4.96 19.68
CA TYR A 129 -14.87 -3.65 19.32
C TYR A 129 -16.05 -2.67 19.09
N PRO A 130 -16.06 -1.51 19.76
CA PRO A 130 -17.14 -0.54 19.62
C PRO A 130 -17.14 0.08 18.21
N ASP A 131 -18.29 0.54 17.73
CA ASP A 131 -18.44 1.01 16.34
C ASP A 131 -17.47 2.13 15.94
N TRP A 132 -17.10 3.00 16.88
CA TRP A 132 -16.08 4.04 16.64
C TRP A 132 -14.71 3.46 16.25
N SER A 133 -14.35 2.28 16.76
CA SER A 133 -13.07 1.64 16.45
C SER A 133 -13.07 0.99 15.07
N LYS A 134 -14.22 0.45 14.63
CA LYS A 134 -14.42 0.00 13.25
C LYS A 134 -14.34 1.20 12.28
N ALA A 135 -14.94 2.33 12.63
CA ALA A 135 -14.84 3.56 11.84
C ALA A 135 -13.39 4.05 11.72
N LEU A 136 -12.62 4.05 12.82
CA LEU A 136 -11.18 4.36 12.78
C LEU A 136 -10.40 3.39 11.88
N GLY A 137 -10.70 2.09 11.95
CA GLY A 137 -10.09 1.09 11.07
C GLY A 137 -10.31 1.39 9.58
N TRP A 138 -11.54 1.74 9.20
CA TRP A 138 -11.87 2.14 7.82
C TRP A 138 -11.24 3.47 7.40
N ILE A 139 -11.07 4.43 8.33
CA ILE A 139 -10.36 5.69 8.05
C ILE A 139 -8.89 5.41 7.76
N ILE A 140 -8.23 4.60 8.59
CA ILE A 140 -6.84 4.19 8.37
C ILE A 140 -6.73 3.46 7.03
N ALA A 141 -7.68 2.57 6.75
CA ALA A 141 -7.65 1.79 5.53
C ALA A 141 -7.79 2.67 4.26
N SER A 142 -8.73 3.62 4.30
CA SER A 142 -8.99 4.53 3.19
C SER A 142 -7.87 5.55 3.00
N LEU A 143 -7.20 5.99 4.06
CA LEU A 143 -6.07 6.92 3.98
C LEU A 143 -4.94 6.42 3.07
N SER A 144 -4.69 5.11 3.02
CA SER A 144 -3.68 4.52 2.12
C SER A 144 -4.17 4.34 0.68
N ILE A 145 -5.48 4.18 0.47
CA ILE A 145 -6.06 3.90 -0.86
C ILE A 145 -6.35 5.20 -1.62
N ILE A 146 -6.85 6.22 -0.92
CA ILE A 146 -7.28 7.52 -1.47
C ILE A 146 -6.20 8.27 -2.29
N PRO A 147 -4.90 8.25 -1.95
CA PRO A 147 -3.88 8.91 -2.75
C PRO A 147 -3.82 8.42 -4.21
N VAL A 148 -4.10 7.14 -4.47
CA VAL A 148 -4.06 6.56 -5.82
C VAL A 148 -5.07 7.22 -6.77
N PRO A 149 -6.40 7.25 -6.50
CA PRO A 149 -7.35 7.93 -7.35
C PRO A 149 -7.17 9.46 -7.34
N ILE A 150 -6.72 10.05 -6.24
CA ILE A 150 -6.42 11.49 -6.18
C ILE A 150 -5.34 11.84 -7.21
N CYS A 151 -4.20 11.13 -7.20
CA CYS A 151 -3.13 11.35 -8.16
C CYS A 151 -3.60 11.11 -9.61
N ALA A 152 -4.37 10.04 -9.84
CA ALA A 152 -4.95 9.78 -11.15
C ALA A 152 -5.85 10.93 -11.63
N PHE A 153 -6.72 11.44 -10.76
CA PHE A 153 -7.62 12.55 -11.07
C PHE A 153 -6.86 13.86 -11.32
N PHE A 154 -5.86 14.19 -10.49
CA PHE A 154 -5.01 15.35 -10.70
C PHE A 154 -4.27 15.29 -12.03
N VAL A 155 -3.69 14.13 -12.39
CA VAL A 155 -3.01 13.97 -13.68
C VAL A 155 -3.97 14.17 -14.85
N VAL A 156 -5.19 13.63 -14.76
CA VAL A 156 -6.22 13.80 -15.79
C VAL A 156 -6.63 15.27 -15.93
N LEU A 157 -6.82 15.99 -14.81
CA LEU A 157 -7.19 17.41 -14.83
C LEU A 157 -6.05 18.33 -15.29
N SER A 158 -4.81 18.04 -14.90
CA SER A 158 -3.63 18.83 -15.28
C SER A 158 -3.28 18.66 -16.75
N LYS A 159 -3.58 17.49 -17.35
CA LYS A 159 -3.47 17.30 -18.80
C LYS A 159 -4.69 17.90 -19.50
N ARG A 160 -4.68 19.23 -19.68
CA ARG A 160 -5.54 19.95 -20.64
C ARG A 160 -5.19 19.52 -22.07
N GLY A 161 -5.75 18.41 -22.53
CA GLY A 161 -5.67 17.95 -23.91
C GLY A 161 -6.84 17.01 -24.19
N SER A 162 -7.68 17.40 -25.16
CA SER A 162 -8.94 16.76 -25.57
C SER A 162 -8.89 15.22 -25.60
N LEU A 163 -9.99 14.60 -25.17
CA LEU A 163 -10.44 13.29 -25.68
C LEU A 163 -10.60 13.34 -27.21
#